data_AF-A0A7C1TN90-F1
#
_entry.id   AF-A0A7C1TN90-F1
#
_cell.length_a   1.000
_cell.length_b   1.000
_cell.length_c   1.000
_cell.angle_alpha   90.00
_cell.angle_beta   90.00
_cell.angle_gamma   90.00
#
_symmetry.space_group_name_H-M   'P 1'
#
loop_
_entity.id
_entity.type
_entity.pdbx_description
1 polymer ?
#
loop_
_entity_poly.entity_id
_entity_poly.type
_entity_poly.pdbx_seq_one_letter_code
_entity_poly.pdbx_strand_id
1 'polypeptide(L)'
;WPRWGNERVMEVMRDQRDTYANLNNGVLHLANQGVTINQIHNIYQVPASLQKKWHARSYHGSVEHNSRAVVNRYLGYWDANPTTLIPLSPADSAPLYVEMMGGADKILTRGWQLYDQGKYKLATEILILTRGWQLYDQGKYKLATEILNKLVYAEPDNRKAKDLLADAFEQIGYQQESPSVRNSFLAAAFELRNGIRTGATPKGTGPDMIRAMDTGLWLDYLAIRMDGARVRGLSGKINLVTPDNGEKYVVELSNETLTSIEGYQAPDAALTITINREDLIPIMMGTKTFDDQIKAGKARFKGDRRLFDRIRMAMTDFDIFFEMMPGTRRTTPKHTPSKPMQVEPYTIDPNID
;
A
#
# COMPACT_ATOMS: atom_id res chain seq x y z
N TRP A 1 -0.04 -14.00 -25.39
CA TRP A 1 0.33 -14.98 -26.41
C TRP A 1 1.02 -14.27 -27.57
N PRO A 2 1.88 -14.94 -28.37
CA PRO A 2 2.62 -14.29 -29.44
C PRO A 2 1.72 -13.80 -30.58
N ARG A 3 2.30 -12.96 -31.45
CA ARG A 3 1.70 -12.46 -32.69
C ARG A 3 2.71 -12.72 -33.81
N TRP A 4 2.24 -13.18 -34.96
CA TRP A 4 3.08 -13.56 -36.10
C TRP A 4 2.73 -12.71 -37.33
N GLY A 5 3.70 -12.53 -38.23
CA GLY A 5 3.58 -11.68 -39.43
C GLY A 5 3.92 -10.22 -39.14
N ASN A 6 4.78 -9.62 -39.98
CA ASN A 6 5.31 -8.26 -39.79
C ASN A 6 4.19 -7.21 -39.64
N GLU A 7 3.17 -7.24 -40.50
CA GLU A 7 2.05 -6.31 -40.47
C GLU A 7 1.30 -6.33 -39.12
N ARG A 8 0.96 -7.53 -38.62
CA ARG A 8 0.23 -7.68 -37.36
C ARG A 8 1.08 -7.31 -36.14
N VAL A 9 2.39 -7.56 -36.18
CA VAL A 9 3.33 -7.09 -35.15
C VAL A 9 3.38 -5.56 -35.17
N MET A 10 3.54 -4.94 -36.34
CA MET A 10 3.59 -3.48 -36.48
C MET A 10 2.28 -2.79 -36.10
N GLU A 11 1.12 -3.40 -36.36
CA GLU A 11 -0.18 -2.94 -35.88
C GLU A 11 -0.21 -2.90 -34.35
N VAL A 12 0.07 -4.03 -33.69
CA VAL A 12 0.05 -4.15 -32.23
C VAL A 12 1.04 -3.19 -31.57
N MET A 13 2.25 -3.04 -32.11
CA MET A 13 3.26 -2.10 -31.60
C MET A 13 2.80 -0.64 -31.69
N ARG A 14 2.15 -0.24 -32.80
CA ARG A 14 1.58 1.10 -32.95
C ARG A 14 0.41 1.32 -31.98
N ASP A 15 -0.49 0.36 -31.87
CA ASP A 15 -1.63 0.45 -30.95
C ASP A 15 -1.19 0.56 -29.48
N GLN A 16 -0.16 -0.18 -29.07
CA GLN A 16 0.41 -0.07 -27.71
C GLN A 16 1.03 1.31 -27.49
N ARG A 17 1.91 1.75 -28.40
CA ARG A 17 2.51 3.10 -28.37
C ARG A 17 1.42 4.17 -28.21
N ASP A 18 0.38 4.10 -29.04
CA ASP A 18 -0.68 5.10 -29.09
C ASP A 18 -1.61 5.01 -27.87
N THR A 19 -1.80 3.83 -27.28
CA THR A 19 -2.54 3.66 -26.02
C THR A 19 -1.88 4.40 -24.86
N TYR A 20 -0.57 4.19 -24.64
CA TYR A 20 0.14 4.87 -23.55
C TYR A 20 0.39 6.36 -23.83
N ALA A 21 0.71 6.72 -25.08
CA ALA A 21 0.89 8.12 -25.47
C ALA A 21 -0.42 8.93 -25.37
N ASN A 22 -1.55 8.36 -25.82
CA ASN A 22 -2.85 9.02 -25.70
C ASN A 22 -3.31 9.14 -24.24
N LEU A 23 -3.09 8.11 -23.42
CA LEU A 23 -3.36 8.18 -21.98
C LEU A 23 -2.57 9.30 -21.32
N ASN A 24 -1.25 9.36 -21.53
CA ASN A 24 -0.43 10.43 -20.95
C ASN A 24 -0.85 11.81 -21.45
N ASN A 25 -0.91 12.00 -22.77
CA ASN A 25 -1.10 13.31 -23.37
C ASN A 25 -2.54 13.82 -23.22
N GLY A 26 -3.53 12.94 -23.35
CA GLY A 26 -4.95 13.26 -23.17
C GLY A 26 -5.27 13.61 -21.71
N VAL A 27 -4.68 12.89 -20.75
CA VAL A 27 -4.83 13.23 -19.33
C VAL A 27 -4.16 14.57 -19.01
N LEU A 28 -2.93 14.80 -19.46
CA LEU A 28 -2.25 16.07 -19.22
C LEU A 28 -2.92 17.25 -19.93
N HIS A 29 -3.53 17.04 -21.10
CA HIS A 29 -4.35 18.05 -21.76
C HIS A 29 -5.55 18.45 -20.91
N LEU A 30 -6.29 17.48 -20.37
CA LEU A 30 -7.43 17.72 -19.47
C LEU A 30 -6.98 18.37 -18.14
N ALA A 31 -5.84 17.94 -17.58
CA ALA A 31 -5.29 18.53 -16.36
C ALA A 31 -4.91 20.01 -16.55
N ASN A 32 -4.31 20.36 -17.70
CA ASN A 32 -4.05 21.76 -18.08
C ASN A 32 -5.33 22.58 -18.36
N GLN A 33 -6.49 21.93 -18.48
CA GLN A 33 -7.82 22.56 -18.54
C GLN A 33 -8.51 22.64 -17.17
N GLY A 34 -7.80 22.29 -16.08
CA GLY A 34 -8.31 22.33 -14.71
C GLY A 34 -9.00 21.05 -14.23
N VAL A 35 -8.96 19.95 -15.00
CA VAL A 35 -9.51 18.66 -14.55
C VAL A 35 -8.61 18.04 -13.48
N THR A 36 -9.16 17.86 -12.28
CA THR A 36 -8.37 17.40 -11.12
C THR A 36 -8.15 15.88 -11.08
N ILE A 37 -7.23 15.42 -10.22
CA ILE A 37 -7.01 13.99 -9.92
C ILE A 37 -8.28 13.27 -9.43
N ASN A 38 -9.23 14.01 -8.83
CA ASN A 38 -10.50 13.48 -8.35
C ASN A 38 -11.60 13.47 -9.42
N GLN A 39 -11.37 14.11 -10.58
CA GLN A 39 -12.31 14.17 -11.70
C GLN A 39 -11.87 13.36 -12.91
N ILE A 40 -10.55 13.30 -13.18
CA ILE A 40 -9.98 12.84 -14.45
C ILE A 40 -10.50 11.47 -14.93
N HIS A 41 -10.68 10.54 -13.99
CA HIS A 41 -11.11 9.16 -14.25
C HIS A 41 -12.56 9.03 -14.74
N ASN A 42 -13.35 10.11 -14.69
CA ASN A 42 -14.71 10.18 -15.23
C ASN A 42 -14.76 10.97 -16.56
N ILE A 43 -13.71 11.70 -16.91
CA ILE A 43 -13.66 12.61 -18.07
C ILE A 43 -12.77 12.05 -19.19
N TYR A 44 -11.59 11.51 -18.86
CA TYR A 44 -10.71 10.90 -19.84
C TYR A 44 -11.36 9.64 -20.44
N GLN A 45 -11.36 9.55 -21.77
CA GLN A 45 -11.90 8.44 -22.55
C GLN A 45 -10.86 7.95 -23.54
N VAL A 46 -10.59 6.65 -23.56
CA VAL A 46 -9.71 6.03 -24.56
C VAL A 46 -10.38 6.14 -25.94
N PRO A 47 -9.67 6.52 -27.02
CA PRO A 47 -10.21 6.58 -28.38
C PRO A 47 -10.87 5.28 -28.83
N ALA A 48 -12.01 5.37 -29.51
CA ALA A 48 -12.77 4.20 -29.96
C ALA A 48 -11.99 3.27 -30.92
N SER A 49 -11.00 3.81 -31.65
CA SER A 49 -10.07 3.06 -32.49
C SER A 49 -9.16 2.10 -31.69
N LEU A 50 -8.83 2.46 -30.44
CA LEU A 50 -8.06 1.65 -29.52
C LEU A 50 -8.99 0.76 -28.67
N GLN A 51 -10.12 1.29 -28.17
CA GLN A 51 -11.07 0.53 -27.36
C GLN A 51 -11.62 -0.74 -28.05
N LYS A 52 -11.68 -0.77 -29.38
CA LYS A 52 -12.14 -1.92 -30.17
C LYS A 52 -11.07 -3.02 -30.34
N LYS A 53 -9.86 -2.83 -29.83
CA LYS A 53 -8.74 -3.76 -29.99
C LYS A 53 -8.42 -4.48 -28.68
N TRP A 54 -8.55 -5.81 -28.67
CA TRP A 54 -8.33 -6.66 -27.48
C TRP A 54 -7.01 -6.40 -26.75
N HIS A 55 -5.91 -6.14 -27.47
CA HIS A 55 -4.60 -5.85 -26.87
C HIS A 55 -4.49 -4.45 -26.26
N ALA A 56 -5.39 -3.52 -26.58
CA ALA A 56 -5.45 -2.17 -26.00
C ALA A 56 -6.52 -2.01 -24.90
N ARG A 57 -7.24 -3.10 -24.55
CA ARG A 57 -8.14 -3.12 -23.38
C ARG A 57 -7.33 -3.16 -22.09
N SER A 58 -7.79 -2.44 -21.07
CA SER A 58 -7.13 -2.39 -19.77
C SER A 58 -7.57 -3.57 -18.89
N TYR A 59 -6.99 -4.73 -19.13
CA TYR A 59 -7.19 -5.90 -18.26
C TYR A 59 -6.32 -5.80 -16.99
N HIS A 60 -5.01 -5.60 -17.12
CA HIS A 60 -4.14 -5.60 -15.94
C HIS A 60 -4.26 -4.30 -15.11
N GLY A 61 -4.11 -3.14 -15.76
CA GLY A 61 -4.47 -1.84 -15.17
C GLY A 61 -5.93 -1.49 -15.47
N SER A 62 -6.34 -0.25 -15.19
CA SER A 62 -7.63 0.31 -15.58
C SER A 62 -7.47 1.75 -16.06
N VAL A 63 -8.36 2.21 -16.93
CA VAL A 63 -8.35 3.61 -17.42
C VAL A 63 -8.55 4.59 -16.26
N GLU A 64 -9.41 4.21 -15.31
CA GLU A 64 -9.76 5.00 -14.15
C GLU A 64 -8.58 5.21 -13.21
N HIS A 65 -7.85 4.18 -12.80
CA HIS A 65 -6.71 4.38 -11.90
C HIS A 65 -5.47 4.89 -12.64
N ASN A 66 -5.23 4.48 -13.90
CA ASN A 66 -4.06 4.93 -14.64
C ASN A 66 -4.14 6.42 -15.00
N SER A 67 -5.33 6.95 -15.30
CA SER A 67 -5.50 8.39 -15.54
C SER A 67 -5.22 9.21 -14.28
N ARG A 68 -5.67 8.76 -13.11
CA ARG A 68 -5.30 9.38 -11.82
C ARG A 68 -3.80 9.28 -11.55
N ALA A 69 -3.17 8.15 -11.89
CA ALA A 69 -1.73 7.95 -11.72
C ALA A 69 -0.89 8.90 -12.61
N VAL A 70 -1.34 9.21 -13.84
CA VAL A 70 -0.70 10.24 -14.67
C VAL A 70 -0.81 11.61 -13.98
N VAL A 71 -1.99 12.03 -13.49
CA VAL A 71 -2.11 13.30 -12.76
C VAL A 71 -1.20 13.30 -11.52
N ASN A 72 -1.22 12.23 -10.72
CA ASN A 72 -0.39 12.11 -9.52
C ASN A 72 1.12 12.20 -9.81
N ARG A 73 1.58 11.67 -10.94
CA ARG A 73 2.99 11.74 -11.37
C ARG A 73 3.47 13.17 -11.64
N TYR A 74 2.59 14.03 -12.17
CA TYR A 74 2.99 15.37 -12.64
C TYR A 74 2.56 16.50 -11.69
N LEU A 75 1.43 16.35 -10.98
CA LEU A 75 0.83 17.37 -10.12
C LEU A 75 0.66 16.93 -8.65
N GLY A 76 0.97 15.67 -8.33
CA GLY A 76 0.80 15.12 -6.98
C GLY A 76 -0.64 14.73 -6.64
N TYR A 77 -0.87 14.42 -5.36
CA TYR A 77 -2.13 13.85 -4.87
C TYR A 77 -3.22 14.89 -4.59
N TRP A 78 -2.86 16.16 -4.44
CA TRP A 78 -3.75 17.25 -4.06
C TRP A 78 -4.46 17.84 -5.28
N ASP A 79 -5.75 18.15 -5.16
CA ASP A 79 -6.57 18.70 -6.25
C ASP A 79 -6.64 20.24 -6.26
N ALA A 80 -5.72 20.90 -5.55
CA ALA A 80 -5.63 22.35 -5.37
C ALA A 80 -6.82 23.02 -4.64
N ASN A 81 -7.80 22.25 -4.14
CA ASN A 81 -8.86 22.78 -3.29
C ASN A 81 -8.37 22.89 -1.83
N PRO A 82 -8.44 24.06 -1.17
CA PRO A 82 -8.05 24.19 0.24
C PRO A 82 -8.81 23.26 1.20
N THR A 83 -10.04 22.83 0.87
CA THR A 83 -10.81 21.90 1.73
C THR A 83 -10.23 20.48 1.77
N THR A 84 -9.35 20.12 0.83
CA THR A 84 -8.73 18.78 0.69
C THR A 84 -7.24 18.79 1.05
N LEU A 85 -6.68 19.95 1.44
CA LEU A 85 -5.24 20.10 1.72
C LEU A 85 -4.83 19.48 3.07
N ILE A 86 -5.66 19.64 4.09
CA ILE A 86 -5.48 19.11 5.44
C ILE A 86 -6.80 18.53 5.97
N PRO A 87 -7.33 17.46 5.34
CA PRO A 87 -8.59 16.85 5.75
C PRO A 87 -8.43 16.10 7.08
N LEU A 88 -9.54 16.00 7.83
CA LEU A 88 -9.64 15.07 8.96
C LEU A 88 -9.48 13.62 8.48
N SER A 89 -9.00 12.74 9.37
CA SER A 89 -8.99 11.29 9.08
C SER A 89 -10.42 10.80 8.80
N PRO A 90 -10.59 9.72 8.01
CA PRO A 90 -11.91 9.18 7.72
C PRO A 90 -12.71 8.83 8.98
N ALA A 91 -12.06 8.25 10.00
CA ALA A 91 -12.68 7.91 11.29
C ALA A 91 -13.13 9.15 12.09
N ASP A 92 -12.33 10.22 12.12
CA ASP A 92 -12.64 11.45 12.87
C ASP A 92 -13.83 12.21 12.27
N SER A 93 -13.93 12.22 10.94
CA SER A 93 -15.02 12.92 10.22
C SER A 93 -16.31 12.11 10.12
N ALA A 94 -16.23 10.78 10.10
CA ALA A 94 -17.36 9.90 9.80
C ALA A 94 -18.58 10.05 10.73
N PRO A 95 -18.44 10.17 12.08
CA PRO A 95 -19.58 10.34 12.97
C PRO A 95 -20.43 11.58 12.65
N LEU A 96 -19.80 12.71 12.30
CA LEU A 96 -20.50 13.93 11.92
C LEU A 96 -21.30 13.74 10.62
N TYR A 97 -20.77 13.01 9.63
CA TYR A 97 -21.53 12.67 8.43
C TYR A 97 -22.75 11.79 8.76
N VAL A 98 -22.63 10.84 9.69
CA VAL A 98 -23.76 10.00 10.14
C VAL A 98 -24.83 10.83 10.85
N GLU A 99 -24.43 11.74 11.74
CA GLU A 99 -25.33 12.67 12.43
C GLU A 99 -26.08 13.56 11.43
N MET A 100 -25.36 14.21 10.50
CA MET A 100 -25.95 15.14 9.52
C MET A 100 -26.85 14.44 8.49
N MET A 101 -26.65 13.14 8.23
CA MET A 101 -27.58 12.32 7.43
C MET A 101 -28.78 11.79 8.25
N GLY A 102 -28.83 12.08 9.55
CA GLY A 102 -29.93 11.76 10.45
C GLY A 102 -29.90 10.33 11.01
N GLY A 103 -28.70 9.77 11.20
CA GLY A 103 -28.47 8.49 11.87
C GLY A 103 -28.36 7.28 10.94
N ALA A 104 -27.76 6.20 11.47
CA ALA A 104 -27.49 4.97 10.75
C ALA A 104 -28.73 4.35 10.07
N ASP A 105 -29.89 4.33 10.73
CA ASP A 105 -31.11 3.74 10.15
C ASP A 105 -31.56 4.45 8.87
N LYS A 106 -31.42 5.78 8.79
CA LYS A 106 -31.73 6.54 7.57
C LYS A 106 -30.72 6.24 6.47
N ILE A 107 -29.43 6.14 6.83
CA ILE A 107 -28.38 5.74 5.89
C ILE A 107 -28.62 4.34 5.35
N LEU A 108 -28.88 3.35 6.21
CA LEU A 108 -29.16 1.97 5.83
C LEU A 108 -30.40 1.88 4.94
N THR A 109 -31.50 2.52 5.36
CA THR A 109 -32.74 2.58 4.55
C THR A 109 -32.46 3.17 3.17
N ARG A 110 -31.65 4.23 3.10
CA ARG A 110 -31.29 4.85 1.82
C ARG A 110 -30.34 3.98 0.99
N GLY A 111 -29.41 3.27 1.64
CA GLY A 111 -28.50 2.32 1.01
C GLY A 111 -29.25 1.17 0.33
N TRP A 112 -30.18 0.54 1.05
CA TRP A 112 -31.06 -0.51 0.49
C TRP A 112 -31.86 0.01 -0.71
N GLN A 113 -32.50 1.18 -0.59
CA GLN A 113 -33.21 1.80 -1.71
C GLN A 113 -32.32 2.04 -2.94
N LEU A 114 -31.06 2.42 -2.77
CA LEU A 114 -30.12 2.65 -3.87
C LEU A 114 -29.66 1.33 -4.51
N TYR A 115 -29.45 0.30 -3.70
CA TYR A 115 -29.13 -1.06 -4.12
C TYR A 115 -30.27 -1.67 -4.95
N ASP A 116 -31.48 -1.72 -4.40
CA ASP A 116 -32.67 -2.32 -5.04
C ASP A 116 -33.02 -1.68 -6.39
N GLN A 117 -32.77 -0.37 -6.53
CA GLN A 117 -33.15 0.39 -7.73
C GLN A 117 -32.26 0.14 -8.95
N GLY A 118 -31.19 -0.67 -8.85
CA GLY A 118 -30.19 -0.83 -9.91
C GLY A 118 -29.46 0.48 -10.24
N LYS A 119 -29.54 1.48 -9.36
CA LYS A 119 -29.10 2.84 -9.69
C LYS A 119 -27.59 3.01 -9.45
N TYR A 120 -26.78 2.75 -10.49
CA TYR A 120 -25.29 2.69 -10.48
C TYR A 120 -24.38 3.53 -11.52
N LYS A 121 -23.88 4.79 -11.29
CA LYS A 121 -22.51 5.46 -11.12
C LYS A 121 -22.48 7.07 -11.05
N LEU A 122 -22.59 7.83 -9.90
CA LEU A 122 -22.24 9.32 -9.71
C LEU A 122 -22.54 9.94 -8.28
N ALA A 123 -21.54 10.52 -7.56
CA ALA A 123 -21.50 11.32 -6.27
C ALA A 123 -20.38 10.86 -5.29
N THR A 124 -19.17 11.35 -5.55
CA THR A 124 -18.22 11.76 -4.51
C THR A 124 -18.71 13.06 -3.87
N GLU A 125 -18.52 13.23 -2.56
CA GLU A 125 -18.72 14.45 -1.78
C GLU A 125 -20.02 15.25 -2.06
N ILE A 126 -21.14 14.81 -1.48
CA ILE A 126 -22.31 15.69 -1.30
C ILE A 126 -22.80 15.66 0.15
N LEU A 127 -22.57 16.78 0.84
CA LEU A 127 -23.37 17.22 1.96
C LEU A 127 -24.10 18.54 1.58
N ILE A 128 -25.03 18.42 0.61
CA ILE A 128 -26.04 19.45 0.34
C ILE A 128 -27.40 18.77 0.21
N LEU A 129 -28.25 19.01 1.21
CA LEU A 129 -29.68 18.74 1.12
C LEU A 129 -30.30 19.62 0.02
N THR A 130 -31.25 19.06 -0.76
CA THR A 130 -32.16 19.81 -1.65
C THR A 130 -31.68 20.19 -3.07
N ARG A 131 -31.10 19.25 -3.84
CA ARG A 131 -31.17 19.31 -5.34
C ARG A 131 -31.23 17.96 -6.09
N GLY A 132 -31.28 16.82 -5.38
CA GLY A 132 -31.11 15.48 -5.98
C GLY A 132 -32.20 15.00 -6.96
N TRP A 133 -33.37 15.66 -7.02
CA TRP A 133 -34.53 15.18 -7.80
C TRP A 133 -34.53 15.52 -9.30
N GLN A 134 -33.47 16.15 -9.83
CA GLN A 134 -33.33 16.44 -11.28
C GLN A 134 -32.21 15.65 -11.99
N LEU A 135 -31.66 14.60 -11.36
CA LEU A 135 -30.59 13.76 -11.93
C LEU A 135 -30.95 12.26 -11.96
N TYR A 136 -32.25 11.96 -12.06
CA TYR A 136 -32.92 10.69 -11.75
C TYR A 136 -32.53 9.46 -12.59
N ASP A 137 -31.92 9.63 -13.77
CA ASP A 137 -32.18 8.72 -14.91
C ASP A 137 -30.98 7.91 -15.46
N GLN A 138 -29.96 7.61 -14.65
CA GLN A 138 -28.65 7.13 -15.19
C GLN A 138 -27.97 6.00 -14.42
N GLY A 139 -28.56 5.58 -13.31
CA GLY A 139 -27.88 4.80 -12.28
C GLY A 139 -26.74 5.57 -11.59
N LYS A 140 -26.68 5.66 -10.24
CA LYS A 140 -25.69 6.43 -9.44
C LYS A 140 -25.10 5.63 -8.22
N TYR A 141 -23.89 5.04 -8.40
CA TYR A 141 -23.33 3.81 -7.74
C TYR A 141 -22.42 3.96 -6.52
N LYS A 142 -21.22 4.53 -6.77
CA LYS A 142 -20.00 4.56 -5.94
C LYS A 142 -20.20 5.40 -4.65
N LEU A 143 -21.46 5.53 -4.23
CA LEU A 143 -22.05 6.46 -3.27
C LEU A 143 -22.80 5.68 -2.21
N ALA A 144 -23.46 4.57 -2.58
CA ALA A 144 -23.72 3.53 -1.60
C ALA A 144 -22.38 3.18 -0.94
N THR A 145 -21.33 2.95 -1.72
CA THR A 145 -20.01 2.71 -1.15
C THR A 145 -19.44 3.89 -0.37
N GLU A 146 -19.60 5.15 -0.78
CA GLU A 146 -19.05 6.29 -0.01
C GLU A 146 -19.81 6.52 1.31
N ILE A 147 -21.15 6.57 1.26
CA ILE A 147 -22.01 6.78 2.42
C ILE A 147 -21.92 5.60 3.39
N LEU A 148 -21.96 4.37 2.89
CA LEU A 148 -21.81 3.18 3.73
C LEU A 148 -20.38 3.01 4.24
N ASN A 149 -19.35 3.45 3.50
CA ASN A 149 -17.99 3.51 4.03
C ASN A 149 -17.90 4.54 5.16
N LYS A 150 -18.50 5.74 5.02
CA LYS A 150 -18.61 6.68 6.16
C LYS A 150 -19.37 6.05 7.33
N LEU A 151 -20.45 5.32 7.11
CA LEU A 151 -21.14 4.59 8.20
C LEU A 151 -20.28 3.49 8.83
N VAL A 152 -19.50 2.73 8.06
CA VAL A 152 -18.59 1.70 8.59
C VAL A 152 -17.39 2.33 9.32
N TYR A 153 -16.90 3.49 8.91
CA TYR A 153 -15.89 4.25 9.66
C TYR A 153 -16.44 4.85 10.97
N ALA A 154 -17.72 5.23 11.03
CA ALA A 154 -18.37 5.74 12.24
C ALA A 154 -18.81 4.63 13.20
N GLU A 155 -19.32 3.52 12.65
CA GLU A 155 -19.89 2.39 13.37
C GLU A 155 -19.25 1.08 12.85
N PRO A 156 -17.95 0.82 13.15
CA PRO A 156 -17.22 -0.34 12.64
C PRO A 156 -17.86 -1.67 13.00
N ASP A 157 -18.63 -1.75 14.09
CA ASP A 157 -19.37 -2.97 14.49
C ASP A 157 -20.76 -3.11 13.85
N ASN A 158 -21.24 -2.11 13.10
CA ASN A 158 -22.56 -2.17 12.46
C ASN A 158 -22.57 -3.22 11.34
N ARG A 159 -23.02 -4.43 11.70
CA ARG A 159 -23.01 -5.57 10.79
C ARG A 159 -23.85 -5.35 9.53
N LYS A 160 -25.01 -4.69 9.65
CA LYS A 160 -25.87 -4.37 8.51
C LYS A 160 -25.19 -3.40 7.53
N ALA A 161 -24.44 -2.42 8.05
CA ALA A 161 -23.66 -1.50 7.22
C ALA A 161 -22.53 -2.21 6.48
N LYS A 162 -21.79 -3.10 7.17
CA LYS A 162 -20.72 -3.90 6.56
C LYS A 162 -21.23 -4.86 5.48
N ASP A 163 -22.32 -5.57 5.73
CA ASP A 163 -22.91 -6.48 4.73
C ASP A 163 -23.43 -5.73 3.50
N LEU A 164 -24.15 -4.61 3.68
CA LEU A 164 -24.65 -3.81 2.55
C LEU A 164 -23.52 -3.10 1.77
N LEU A 165 -22.43 -2.70 2.43
CA LEU A 165 -21.23 -2.18 1.75
C LEU A 165 -20.55 -3.29 0.94
N ALA A 166 -20.49 -4.51 1.47
CA ALA A 166 -19.95 -5.67 0.77
C ALA A 166 -20.78 -6.05 -0.46
N ASP A 167 -22.11 -6.00 -0.38
CA ASP A 167 -23.01 -6.22 -1.52
C ASP A 167 -22.76 -5.18 -2.64
N ALA A 168 -22.59 -3.90 -2.26
CA ALA A 168 -22.26 -2.83 -3.21
C ALA A 168 -20.88 -3.03 -3.86
N PHE A 169 -19.85 -3.39 -3.09
CA PHE A 169 -18.52 -3.72 -3.63
C PHE A 169 -18.55 -4.94 -4.54
N GLU A 170 -19.31 -5.99 -4.18
CA GLU A 170 -19.41 -7.20 -4.99
C GLU A 170 -19.97 -6.91 -6.39
N GLN A 171 -21.07 -6.15 -6.46
CA GLN A 171 -21.67 -5.77 -7.74
C GLN A 171 -20.73 -4.85 -8.57
N ILE A 172 -19.95 -3.96 -7.94
CA ILE A 172 -18.92 -3.18 -8.64
C ILE A 172 -17.84 -4.11 -9.21
N GLY A 173 -17.35 -5.06 -8.41
CA GLY A 173 -16.35 -6.06 -8.80
C GLY A 173 -16.81 -6.93 -9.97
N TYR A 174 -18.09 -7.29 -10.02
CA TYR A 174 -18.69 -8.04 -11.13
C TYR A 174 -18.67 -7.27 -12.46
N GLN A 175 -18.70 -5.93 -12.41
CA GLN A 175 -18.69 -5.05 -13.59
C GLN A 175 -17.29 -4.59 -14.02
N GLN A 176 -16.23 -4.95 -13.31
CA GLN A 176 -14.86 -4.59 -13.69
C GLN A 176 -14.33 -5.52 -14.79
N GLU A 177 -13.93 -4.94 -15.92
CA GLU A 177 -13.18 -5.66 -16.96
C GLU A 177 -11.76 -6.02 -16.48
N SER A 178 -11.17 -5.19 -15.61
CA SER A 178 -9.85 -5.44 -15.01
C SER A 178 -9.94 -6.46 -13.86
N PRO A 179 -9.27 -7.63 -13.92
CA PRO A 179 -9.22 -8.57 -12.81
C PRO A 179 -8.58 -7.96 -11.55
N SER A 180 -7.62 -7.04 -11.69
CA SER A 180 -7.00 -6.34 -10.56
C SER A 180 -8.04 -5.53 -9.78
N VAL A 181 -8.81 -4.69 -10.47
CA VAL A 181 -9.84 -3.85 -9.83
C VAL A 181 -11.01 -4.71 -9.31
N ARG A 182 -11.42 -5.74 -10.06
CA ARG A 182 -12.37 -6.77 -9.59
C ARG A 182 -11.92 -7.36 -8.25
N ASN A 183 -10.69 -7.85 -8.19
CA ASN A 183 -10.16 -8.55 -7.02
C ASN A 183 -10.09 -7.62 -5.80
N SER A 184 -9.71 -6.35 -5.96
CA SER A 184 -9.75 -5.37 -4.86
C SER A 184 -11.14 -5.24 -4.25
N PHE A 185 -12.19 -5.06 -5.07
CA PHE A 185 -13.56 -4.92 -4.57
C PHE A 185 -14.09 -6.23 -3.96
N LEU A 186 -13.82 -7.38 -4.58
CA LEU A 186 -14.25 -8.67 -4.04
C LEU A 186 -13.52 -9.07 -2.76
N ALA A 187 -12.24 -8.68 -2.61
CA ALA A 187 -11.49 -8.87 -1.38
C ALA A 187 -12.04 -8.00 -0.24
N ALA A 188 -12.32 -6.72 -0.49
CA ALA A 188 -12.94 -5.83 0.50
C ALA A 188 -14.35 -6.31 0.91
N ALA A 189 -15.16 -6.78 -0.04
CA ALA A 189 -16.46 -7.40 0.25
C ALA A 189 -16.31 -8.68 1.09
N PHE A 190 -15.30 -9.51 0.81
CA PHE A 190 -15.00 -10.68 1.61
C PHE A 190 -14.59 -10.29 3.04
N GLU A 191 -13.72 -9.30 3.20
CA GLU A 191 -13.20 -8.84 4.49
C GLU A 191 -14.31 -8.25 5.38
N LEU A 192 -15.18 -7.40 4.83
CA LEU A 192 -16.35 -6.85 5.53
C LEU A 192 -17.29 -7.94 6.07
N ARG A 193 -17.51 -9.00 5.28
CA ARG A 193 -18.37 -10.13 5.64
C ARG A 193 -17.69 -11.11 6.60
N ASN A 194 -16.38 -11.34 6.51
CA ASN A 194 -15.72 -12.47 7.18
C ASN A 194 -14.60 -12.08 8.16
N GLY A 195 -14.26 -10.80 8.26
CA GLY A 195 -13.04 -10.33 8.89
C GLY A 195 -11.80 -10.56 8.02
N ILE A 196 -10.67 -10.04 8.48
CA ILE A 196 -9.35 -10.30 7.88
C ILE A 196 -9.04 -11.80 8.00
N ARG A 197 -8.62 -12.43 6.89
CA ARG A 197 -8.20 -13.84 6.91
C ARG A 197 -6.85 -13.97 7.61
N THR A 198 -6.85 -14.43 8.87
CA THR A 198 -5.65 -14.96 9.52
C THR A 198 -5.37 -16.37 8.97
N GLY A 199 -4.35 -16.49 8.12
CA GLY A 199 -3.99 -17.75 7.45
C GLY A 199 -2.55 -17.71 6.93
N ALA A 200 -2.15 -18.70 6.14
CA ALA A 200 -0.79 -18.79 5.61
C ALA A 200 -0.43 -17.56 4.76
N THR A 201 0.62 -16.85 5.16
CA THR A 201 1.11 -15.64 4.47
C THR A 201 1.75 -15.99 3.12
N PRO A 202 1.51 -15.21 2.06
CA PRO A 202 2.31 -15.27 0.84
C PRO A 202 3.80 -15.06 1.15
N LYS A 203 4.68 -15.91 0.61
CA LYS A 203 6.12 -15.88 0.91
C LYS A 203 6.77 -14.56 0.47
N GLY A 204 6.95 -13.62 1.39
CA GLY A 204 7.79 -12.43 1.18
C GLY A 204 9.27 -12.81 1.11
N THR A 205 9.97 -12.35 0.07
CA THR A 205 11.43 -12.47 -0.12
C THR A 205 12.03 -13.85 0.16
N GLY A 206 12.14 -14.69 -0.88
CA GLY A 206 12.95 -15.91 -0.84
C GLY A 206 14.46 -15.62 -0.66
N PRO A 207 15.28 -16.64 -0.29
CA PRO A 207 16.70 -16.46 0.01
C PRO A 207 17.50 -15.72 -1.08
N ASP A 208 17.18 -15.95 -2.35
CA ASP A 208 17.89 -15.33 -3.48
C ASP A 208 17.59 -13.83 -3.63
N MET A 209 16.41 -13.36 -3.21
CA MET A 209 16.11 -11.93 -3.13
C MET A 209 16.96 -11.24 -2.05
N ILE A 210 17.17 -11.92 -0.91
CA ILE A 210 17.96 -11.37 0.20
C ILE A 210 19.48 -11.44 -0.10
N ARG A 211 19.91 -12.39 -0.92
CA ARG A 211 21.27 -12.43 -1.51
C ARG A 211 21.49 -11.29 -2.52
N ALA A 212 20.48 -10.95 -3.31
CA ALA A 212 20.54 -9.88 -4.32
C ALA A 212 20.33 -8.46 -3.73
N MET A 213 19.81 -8.36 -2.51
CA MET A 213 19.67 -7.10 -1.77
C MET A 213 21.07 -6.54 -1.41
N ASP A 214 21.35 -5.30 -1.78
CA ASP A 214 22.56 -4.61 -1.38
C ASP A 214 22.55 -4.26 0.13
N THR A 215 23.73 -4.01 0.69
CA THR A 215 23.87 -3.75 2.13
C THR A 215 23.24 -2.41 2.53
N GLY A 216 23.22 -1.41 1.64
CA GLY A 216 22.58 -0.11 1.86
C GLY A 216 21.07 -0.23 2.03
N LEU A 217 20.39 -0.86 1.07
CA LEU A 217 18.95 -1.12 1.10
C LEU A 217 18.51 -1.95 2.31
N TRP A 218 19.37 -2.86 2.79
CA TRP A 218 19.13 -3.55 4.05
C TRP A 218 19.20 -2.62 5.27
N LEU A 219 20.18 -1.71 5.32
CA LEU A 219 20.30 -0.71 6.38
C LEU A 219 19.14 0.31 6.35
N ASP A 220 18.71 0.74 5.15
CA ASP A 220 17.52 1.57 4.97
C ASP A 220 16.25 0.85 5.46
N TYR A 221 16.12 -0.45 5.17
CA TYR A 221 15.03 -1.26 5.71
C TYR A 221 15.07 -1.36 7.24
N LEU A 222 16.26 -1.48 7.86
CA LEU A 222 16.39 -1.41 9.31
C LEU A 222 16.02 -0.02 9.87
N ALA A 223 16.34 1.06 9.14
CA ALA A 223 15.93 2.41 9.52
C ALA A 223 14.40 2.58 9.50
N ILE A 224 13.73 2.03 8.48
CA ILE A 224 12.25 2.00 8.40
C ILE A 224 11.64 1.16 9.54
N ARG A 225 12.29 0.06 9.94
CA ARG A 225 11.81 -0.81 11.04
C ARG A 225 12.00 -0.22 12.44
N MET A 226 12.84 0.79 12.63
CA MET A 226 13.15 1.34 13.95
C MET A 226 12.05 2.30 14.43
N ASP A 227 11.48 2.05 15.60
CA ASP A 227 10.62 3.03 16.29
C ASP A 227 11.48 4.12 16.96
N GLY A 228 11.51 5.30 16.33
CA GLY A 228 12.23 6.49 16.80
C GLY A 228 11.87 6.91 18.24
N ALA A 229 10.61 6.73 18.66
CA ALA A 229 10.19 7.14 20.00
C ALA A 229 10.86 6.30 21.11
N ARG A 230 11.26 5.06 20.81
CA ARG A 230 11.94 4.14 21.74
C ARG A 230 13.46 4.41 21.87
N VAL A 231 13.99 5.28 21.03
CA VAL A 231 15.38 5.76 21.02
C VAL A 231 15.51 7.27 21.28
N ARG A 232 14.45 7.93 21.75
CA ARG A 232 14.45 9.33 22.18
C ARG A 232 15.64 9.68 23.08
N GLY A 233 16.34 10.76 22.72
CA GLY A 233 17.51 11.26 23.44
C GLY A 233 18.79 10.41 23.30
N LEU A 234 18.78 9.36 22.47
CA LEU A 234 19.99 8.62 22.11
C LEU A 234 20.60 9.18 20.83
N SER A 235 21.92 9.18 20.76
CA SER A 235 22.68 9.46 19.54
C SER A 235 24.00 8.68 19.53
N GLY A 236 24.57 8.49 18.35
CA GLY A 236 25.90 7.93 18.18
C GLY A 236 26.04 7.10 16.90
N LYS A 237 27.26 6.59 16.67
CA LYS A 237 27.66 5.95 15.41
C LYS A 237 28.14 4.52 15.62
N ILE A 238 27.82 3.65 14.67
CA ILE A 238 28.27 2.28 14.56
C ILE A 238 28.91 2.11 13.18
N ASN A 239 30.16 1.65 13.12
CA ASN A 239 30.77 1.26 11.85
C ASN A 239 30.38 -0.19 11.51
N LEU A 240 30.02 -0.45 10.26
CA LEU A 240 29.91 -1.80 9.68
C LEU A 240 30.98 -1.96 8.60
N VAL A 241 31.66 -3.12 8.58
CA VAL A 241 32.68 -3.46 7.58
C VAL A 241 32.50 -4.90 7.13
N THR A 242 32.44 -5.10 5.81
CA THR A 242 32.37 -6.39 5.14
C THR A 242 33.64 -6.67 4.32
N PRO A 243 34.63 -7.39 4.87
CA PRO A 243 35.97 -7.47 4.26
C PRO A 243 36.07 -8.22 2.92
N ASP A 244 35.14 -9.13 2.67
CA ASP A 244 35.04 -10.00 1.49
C ASP A 244 34.60 -9.26 0.22
N ASN A 245 33.72 -8.25 0.34
CA ASN A 245 33.32 -7.37 -0.76
C ASN A 245 33.87 -5.93 -0.63
N GLY A 246 34.48 -5.58 0.50
CA GLY A 246 35.13 -4.30 0.76
C GLY A 246 34.20 -3.16 1.20
N GLU A 247 32.89 -3.40 1.35
CA GLU A 247 31.96 -2.34 1.76
C GLU A 247 32.22 -1.87 3.21
N LYS A 248 31.92 -0.61 3.43
CA LYS A 248 32.04 0.08 4.72
C LYS A 248 30.85 1.00 4.87
N TYR A 249 30.25 1.02 6.06
CA TYR A 249 29.16 1.94 6.36
C TYR A 249 29.37 2.58 7.72
N VAL A 250 29.05 3.88 7.82
CA VAL A 250 28.69 4.50 9.10
C VAL A 250 27.18 4.39 9.24
N VAL A 251 26.71 3.70 10.27
CA VAL A 251 25.32 3.70 10.70
C VAL A 251 25.19 4.69 11.85
N GLU A 252 24.46 5.78 11.66
CA GLU A 252 24.34 6.86 12.63
C GLU A 252 22.90 6.95 13.15
N LEU A 253 22.77 7.01 14.48
CA LEU A 253 21.54 7.36 15.16
C LEU A 253 21.62 8.82 15.59
N SER A 254 20.68 9.65 15.12
CA SER A 254 20.54 11.04 15.54
C SER A 254 19.10 11.50 15.30
N ASN A 255 18.57 12.40 16.14
CA ASN A 255 17.22 12.95 16.00
C ASN A 255 16.12 11.88 15.81
N GLU A 256 16.14 10.83 16.64
CA GLU A 256 15.20 9.68 16.56
C GLU A 256 15.23 8.91 15.23
N THR A 257 16.23 9.18 14.37
CA THR A 257 16.37 8.69 13.00
C THR A 257 17.65 7.85 12.87
N LEU A 258 17.57 6.73 12.16
CA LEU A 258 18.72 5.91 11.79
C LEU A 258 19.08 6.19 10.32
N THR A 259 20.36 6.42 10.03
CA THR A 259 20.86 6.63 8.66
C THR A 259 22.11 5.78 8.40
N SER A 260 22.40 5.53 7.13
CA SER A 260 23.64 4.86 6.69
C SER A 260 24.38 5.67 5.64
N ILE A 261 25.72 5.73 5.77
CA ILE A 261 26.63 6.41 4.84
C ILE A 261 27.64 5.40 4.32
N GLU A 262 27.54 5.06 3.03
CA GLU A 262 28.43 4.11 2.33
C GLU A 262 29.84 4.69 2.11
N GLY A 263 30.87 3.84 2.21
CA GLY A 263 32.27 4.14 1.89
C GLY A 263 33.08 4.69 3.06
N TYR A 264 32.44 5.08 4.16
CA TYR A 264 33.09 5.75 5.30
C TYR A 264 33.18 4.88 6.55
N GLN A 265 34.04 5.30 7.48
CA GLN A 265 34.06 4.87 8.87
C GLN A 265 34.23 6.09 9.77
N ALA A 266 33.46 6.16 10.85
CA ALA A 266 33.55 7.21 11.85
C ALA A 266 34.63 6.85 12.89
N PRO A 267 35.62 7.72 13.16
CA PRO A 267 36.66 7.46 14.16
C PRO A 267 36.11 7.52 15.60
N ASP A 268 35.00 8.24 15.80
CA ASP A 268 34.25 8.39 17.04
C ASP A 268 33.10 7.37 17.20
N ALA A 269 33.05 6.33 16.35
CA ALA A 269 32.04 5.28 16.47
C ALA A 269 32.15 4.53 17.80
N ALA A 270 31.03 4.45 18.52
CA ALA A 270 30.93 3.72 19.78
C ALA A 270 31.20 2.21 19.58
N LEU A 271 30.83 1.68 18.41
CA LEU A 271 31.01 0.28 18.03
C LEU A 271 31.54 0.17 16.59
N THR A 272 32.44 -0.77 16.35
CA THR A 272 32.76 -1.27 15.01
C THR A 272 32.44 -2.75 14.90
N ILE A 273 31.61 -3.09 13.92
CA ILE A 273 31.21 -4.44 13.53
C ILE A 273 32.04 -4.85 12.31
N THR A 274 32.72 -5.99 12.37
CA THR A 274 33.35 -6.65 11.22
C THR A 274 32.69 -8.00 11.00
N ILE A 275 32.18 -8.27 9.80
CA ILE A 275 31.54 -9.54 9.43
C ILE A 275 31.62 -9.67 7.90
N ASN A 276 31.91 -10.84 7.32
CA ASN A 276 31.84 -10.98 5.86
C ASN A 276 30.39 -10.75 5.37
N ARG A 277 30.20 -10.17 4.18
CA ARG A 277 28.91 -10.01 3.51
C ARG A 277 28.21 -11.34 3.38
N GLU A 278 28.92 -12.42 3.06
CA GLU A 278 28.38 -13.79 3.01
C GLU A 278 27.75 -14.22 4.35
N ASP A 279 28.36 -13.82 5.48
CA ASP A 279 27.93 -14.12 6.84
C ASP A 279 26.90 -13.13 7.38
N LEU A 280 26.78 -11.96 6.74
CA LEU A 280 25.68 -11.05 6.96
C LEU A 280 24.38 -11.58 6.35
N ILE A 281 24.42 -12.34 5.24
CA ILE A 281 23.22 -12.89 4.57
C ILE A 281 22.35 -13.71 5.55
N PRO A 282 22.86 -14.65 6.37
CA PRO A 282 22.06 -15.34 7.39
C PRO A 282 21.37 -14.44 8.43
N ILE A 283 21.92 -13.26 8.72
CA ILE A 283 21.32 -12.24 9.61
C ILE A 283 20.26 -11.45 8.86
N MET A 284 20.54 -11.04 7.61
CA MET A 284 19.56 -10.41 6.74
C MET A 284 18.35 -11.32 6.52
N MET A 285 18.57 -12.62 6.30
CA MET A 285 17.53 -13.65 6.24
C MET A 285 17.00 -14.07 7.62
N GLY A 286 17.38 -13.42 8.71
CA GLY A 286 16.93 -13.73 10.07
C GLY A 286 17.19 -15.13 10.67
N THR A 287 17.72 -16.05 9.88
CA THR A 287 18.12 -17.41 10.28
C THR A 287 19.21 -17.42 11.36
N LYS A 288 19.96 -16.32 11.49
CA LYS A 288 21.00 -16.08 12.50
C LYS A 288 20.87 -14.67 13.10
N THR A 289 21.52 -14.48 14.25
CA THR A 289 21.74 -13.18 14.88
C THR A 289 23.22 -12.80 14.82
N PHE A 290 23.54 -11.52 15.08
CA PHE A 290 24.93 -11.11 15.28
C PHE A 290 25.61 -11.89 16.43
N ASP A 291 24.91 -12.16 17.53
CA ASP A 291 25.44 -12.94 18.64
C ASP A 291 25.72 -14.42 18.23
N ASP A 292 24.96 -15.00 17.30
CA ASP A 292 25.27 -16.32 16.72
C ASP A 292 26.54 -16.29 15.86
N GLN A 293 26.69 -15.26 15.02
CA GLN A 293 27.88 -15.12 14.16
C GLN A 293 29.14 -14.76 14.97
N ILE A 294 29.01 -14.04 16.09
CA ILE A 294 30.12 -13.82 17.05
C ILE A 294 30.56 -15.15 17.68
N LYS A 295 29.61 -15.98 18.17
CA LYS A 295 29.91 -17.31 18.72
C LYS A 295 30.57 -18.24 17.69
N ALA A 296 30.20 -18.11 16.41
CA ALA A 296 30.79 -18.87 15.32
C ALA A 296 32.16 -18.33 14.84
N GLY A 297 32.67 -17.24 15.43
CA GLY A 297 33.92 -16.59 15.01
C GLY A 297 33.85 -15.83 13.68
N LYS A 298 32.64 -15.64 13.13
CA LYS A 298 32.35 -15.03 11.82
C LYS A 298 32.11 -13.52 11.89
N ALA A 299 31.69 -13.03 13.06
CA ALA A 299 31.52 -11.61 13.33
C ALA A 299 32.36 -11.17 14.53
N ARG A 300 32.87 -9.93 14.51
CA ARG A 300 33.66 -9.33 15.58
C ARG A 300 33.13 -7.94 15.89
N PHE A 301 32.85 -7.69 17.17
CA PHE A 301 32.45 -6.39 17.71
C PHE A 301 33.65 -5.77 18.46
N LYS A 302 33.95 -4.50 18.20
CA LYS A 302 34.99 -3.72 18.90
C LYS A 302 34.38 -2.39 19.35
N GLY A 303 34.24 -2.18 20.66
CA GLY A 303 33.65 -0.97 21.25
C GLY A 303 32.46 -1.29 22.19
N ASP A 304 31.66 -0.28 22.52
CA ASP A 304 30.47 -0.40 23.36
C ASP A 304 29.23 -0.81 22.53
N ARG A 305 28.70 -2.01 22.80
CA ARG A 305 27.50 -2.54 22.13
C ARG A 305 26.17 -1.94 22.60
N ARG A 306 26.13 -1.10 23.64
CA ARG A 306 24.89 -0.56 24.21
C ARG A 306 24.01 0.17 23.19
N LEU A 307 24.59 1.00 22.31
CA LEU A 307 23.84 1.70 21.27
C LEU A 307 23.20 0.71 20.28
N PHE A 308 23.97 -0.29 19.84
CA PHE A 308 23.49 -1.37 18.98
C PHE A 308 22.33 -2.14 19.64
N ASP A 309 22.44 -2.52 20.91
CA ASP A 309 21.37 -3.21 21.63
C ASP A 309 20.12 -2.33 21.82
N ARG A 310 20.27 -1.02 22.02
CA ARG A 310 19.13 -0.09 22.08
C ARG A 310 18.40 0.03 20.75
N ILE A 311 19.13 0.18 19.63
CA ILE A 311 18.56 0.18 18.27
C ILE A 311 17.89 -1.16 17.99
N ARG A 312 18.55 -2.28 18.34
CA ARG A 312 18.02 -3.64 18.17
C ARG A 312 16.71 -3.84 18.92
N MET A 313 16.61 -3.37 20.16
CA MET A 313 15.38 -3.45 20.93
C MET A 313 14.27 -2.55 20.37
N ALA A 314 14.61 -1.42 19.73
CA ALA A 314 13.66 -0.47 19.15
C ALA A 314 13.06 -0.89 17.80
N MET A 315 13.52 -2.00 17.21
CA MET A 315 12.91 -2.56 16.00
C MET A 315 11.46 -2.96 16.23
N THR A 316 10.62 -2.73 15.23
CA THR A 316 9.19 -3.04 15.19
C THR A 316 8.92 -4.15 14.18
N ASP A 317 8.07 -5.11 14.54
CA ASP A 317 7.49 -6.10 13.63
C ASP A 317 6.22 -5.50 13.02
N PHE A 318 6.08 -5.56 11.70
CA PHE A 318 4.91 -5.02 11.00
C PHE A 318 3.87 -6.13 10.80
N ASP A 319 2.69 -5.99 11.44
CA ASP A 319 1.60 -6.93 11.21
C ASP A 319 1.03 -6.75 9.79
N ILE A 320 1.35 -7.71 8.93
CA ILE A 320 0.83 -7.92 7.57
C ILE A 320 -0.71 -8.03 7.50
N PHE A 321 -1.39 -8.34 8.61
CA PHE A 321 -2.85 -8.40 8.73
C PHE A 321 -3.41 -7.10 9.32
N PHE A 322 -2.82 -5.96 8.95
CA PHE A 322 -3.35 -4.64 9.28
C PHE A 322 -4.72 -4.42 8.64
N GLU A 323 -5.55 -3.62 9.32
CA GLU A 323 -6.95 -3.43 8.93
C GLU A 323 -7.08 -2.49 7.73
N MET A 324 -7.76 -2.96 6.67
CA MET A 324 -8.06 -2.17 5.48
C MET A 324 -9.50 -1.62 5.51
N MET A 325 -10.46 -2.43 5.98
CA MET A 325 -11.84 -2.02 6.22
C MET A 325 -12.12 -1.96 7.72
N PRO A 326 -12.64 -0.86 8.29
CA PRO A 326 -12.85 -0.75 9.74
C PRO A 326 -13.74 -1.85 10.35
N GLY A 327 -13.32 -2.39 11.50
CA GLY A 327 -14.10 -3.39 12.24
C GLY A 327 -14.06 -4.80 11.63
N THR A 328 -13.00 -5.15 10.90
CA THR A 328 -12.80 -6.50 10.32
C THR A 328 -11.70 -7.28 11.04
N ARG A 329 -10.85 -6.63 11.84
CA ARG A 329 -9.81 -7.30 12.64
C ARG A 329 -10.41 -7.98 13.87
N ARG A 330 -10.68 -9.27 13.76
CA ARG A 330 -11.43 -10.06 14.78
C ARG A 330 -10.70 -10.21 16.12
N THR A 331 -9.38 -10.37 16.10
CA THR A 331 -8.47 -10.34 17.26
C THR A 331 -7.06 -10.08 16.74
N THR A 332 -6.20 -9.45 17.54
CA THR A 332 -4.76 -9.38 17.25
C THR A 332 -4.20 -10.81 17.18
N PRO A 333 -3.58 -11.24 16.07
CA PRO A 333 -2.86 -12.51 16.05
C PRO A 333 -1.79 -12.52 17.14
N LYS A 334 -1.55 -13.67 17.78
CA LYS A 334 -0.30 -13.88 18.53
C LYS A 334 0.84 -13.96 17.51
N HIS A 335 1.32 -12.80 17.07
CA HIS A 335 2.53 -12.72 16.26
C HIS A 335 3.70 -13.14 17.15
N THR A 336 4.37 -14.23 16.78
CA THR A 336 5.66 -14.58 17.37
C THR A 336 6.64 -13.49 16.98
N PRO A 337 7.24 -12.74 17.91
CA PRO A 337 8.10 -11.61 17.56
C PRO A 337 9.23 -12.05 16.62
N SER A 338 9.48 -11.28 15.55
CA SER A 338 10.65 -11.50 14.71
C SER A 338 11.89 -11.28 15.59
N LYS A 339 12.97 -12.03 15.33
CA LYS A 339 14.23 -11.67 15.97
C LYS A 339 14.67 -10.33 15.35
N PRO A 340 15.07 -9.34 16.16
CA PRO A 340 15.30 -7.98 15.67
C PRO A 340 16.54 -7.84 14.78
N MET A 341 16.54 -6.81 13.92
CA MET A 341 17.54 -6.51 12.88
C MET A 341 17.58 -7.51 11.71
N GLN A 342 16.42 -8.01 11.29
CA GLN A 342 16.30 -9.04 10.25
C GLN A 342 15.29 -8.61 9.19
N VAL A 343 15.50 -9.05 7.94
CA VAL A 343 14.42 -9.20 6.96
C VAL A 343 13.81 -10.58 7.22
N GLU A 344 12.48 -10.68 7.23
CA GLU A 344 11.82 -11.97 7.40
C GLU A 344 11.86 -12.78 6.09
N PRO A 345 12.50 -13.97 6.03
CA PRO A 345 12.01 -15.03 5.19
C PRO A 345 10.86 -15.70 5.92
N TYR A 346 9.69 -15.71 5.29
CA TYR A 346 8.53 -16.40 5.83
C TYR A 346 8.81 -17.90 5.86
N THR A 347 8.84 -18.47 7.08
CA THR A 347 9.11 -19.89 7.30
C THR A 347 7.98 -20.77 6.78
N ILE A 348 8.35 -21.87 6.14
CA ILE A 348 7.43 -22.89 5.64
C ILE A 348 7.00 -23.76 6.82
N ASP A 349 5.70 -23.95 7.02
CA ASP A 349 5.19 -25.14 7.71
C ASP A 349 5.33 -26.32 6.72
N PRO A 350 6.14 -27.36 7.02
CA PRO A 350 6.35 -28.48 6.10
C PRO A 350 5.13 -29.40 5.96
N ASN A 351 4.00 -29.13 6.66
CA ASN A 351 2.82 -30.00 6.69
C ASN A 351 1.63 -29.47 5.85
N ILE A 352 1.87 -28.66 4.81
CA ILE A 352 0.82 -28.13 3.93
C ILE A 352 1.11 -28.51 2.48
N ASP A 353 0.35 -29.50 2.00
CA ASP A 353 0.20 -29.88 0.57
C ASP A 353 -0.56 -28.79 -0.23
#